data_AF-A0A522UN48-F1
#
_entry.id   AF-A0A522UN48-F1
#
_cell.length_a   1.000
_cell.length_b   1.000
_cell.length_c   1.000
_cell.angle_alpha   90.00
_cell.angle_beta   90.00
_cell.angle_gamma   90.00
#
_symmetry.space_group_name_H-M   'P 1'
#
loop_
_entity.id
_entity.type
_entity.pdbx_description
1 polymer ?
#
loop_
_entity_poly.entity_id
_entity_poly.type
_entity_poly.pdbx_seq_one_letter_code
_entity_poly.pdbx_strand_id
1 'polypeptide(L)'
;MNNGHNGNNGKMAKALEMSTEFIDSIRKWQELEASAIANARDIISKTTNPLIKMTMELIAHDSEKHRLVQQMIIDSLTKEAPHLSSDELAKLSEGLQKHVEAEAEALRFAEKALKQGELIIPRFLLAYLVEDEKKHLNMLGQLDQFKRHQAESSAGARR
;
A
#
# COMPACT_ATOMS: atom_id res chain seq x y z
N MET A 1 -54.15 0.94 -5.31
CA MET A 1 -53.09 0.30 -6.10
C MET A 1 -51.77 0.91 -5.65
N ASN A 2 -50.98 0.15 -4.91
CA ASN A 2 -49.69 0.56 -4.32
C ASN A 2 -48.57 -0.03 -5.19
N ASN A 3 -47.72 0.81 -5.79
CA ASN A 3 -46.49 0.35 -6.43
C ASN A 3 -45.47 1.51 -6.48
N GLY A 4 -44.79 1.76 -5.36
CA GLY A 4 -43.75 2.78 -5.27
C GLY A 4 -42.57 2.47 -4.35
N HIS A 5 -42.53 1.28 -3.71
CA HIS A 5 -41.56 1.00 -2.62
C HIS A 5 -40.46 -0.03 -2.96
N ASN A 6 -40.41 -0.57 -4.18
CA ASN A 6 -39.54 -1.73 -4.49
C ASN A 6 -38.16 -1.37 -5.09
N GLY A 7 -37.97 -0.15 -5.60
CA GLY A 7 -36.73 0.23 -6.33
C GLY A 7 -35.54 0.62 -5.46
N ASN A 8 -35.78 1.14 -4.25
CA ASN A 8 -34.72 1.65 -3.36
C ASN A 8 -34.09 0.53 -2.51
N ASN A 9 -34.92 -0.43 -2.07
CA ASN A 9 -34.49 -1.57 -1.26
C ASN A 9 -33.58 -2.52 -2.05
N GLY A 10 -33.82 -2.73 -3.35
CA GLY A 10 -32.97 -3.56 -4.20
C GLY A 10 -31.59 -2.94 -4.48
N LYS A 11 -31.49 -1.61 -4.56
CA LYS A 11 -30.20 -0.91 -4.74
C LYS A 11 -29.35 -0.92 -3.47
N MET A 12 -29.97 -0.72 -2.30
CA MET A 12 -29.25 -0.85 -1.02
C MET A 12 -28.79 -2.28 -0.76
N ALA A 13 -29.64 -3.28 -1.02
CA ALA A 13 -29.26 -4.69 -0.88
C ALA A 13 -28.07 -5.04 -1.78
N LYS A 14 -28.08 -4.61 -3.05
CA LYS A 14 -26.98 -4.83 -3.98
C LYS A 14 -25.68 -4.10 -3.57
N ALA A 15 -25.78 -2.88 -3.04
CA ALA A 15 -24.62 -2.15 -2.55
C ALA A 15 -24.00 -2.81 -1.29
N LEU A 16 -24.83 -3.37 -0.42
CA LEU A 16 -24.41 -4.11 0.78
C LEU A 16 -23.84 -5.51 0.43
N GLU A 17 -24.40 -6.16 -0.57
CA GLU A 17 -23.90 -7.43 -1.11
C GLU A 17 -22.54 -7.24 -1.80
N MET A 18 -22.40 -6.21 -2.64
CA MET A 18 -21.13 -5.83 -3.26
C MET A 18 -20.06 -5.48 -2.23
N SER A 19 -20.42 -4.81 -1.12
CA SER A 19 -19.45 -4.54 -0.05
C SER A 19 -19.04 -5.81 0.69
N THR A 20 -19.93 -6.80 0.82
CA THR A 20 -19.65 -8.09 1.46
C THR A 20 -18.72 -8.95 0.60
N GLU A 21 -19.04 -9.14 -0.69
CA GLU A 21 -18.20 -9.91 -1.62
C GLU A 21 -16.82 -9.29 -1.78
N PHE A 22 -16.73 -7.96 -1.79
CA PHE A 22 -15.49 -7.23 -1.82
C PHE A 22 -14.64 -7.51 -0.56
N ILE A 23 -15.22 -7.35 0.63
CA ILE A 23 -14.52 -7.61 1.90
C ILE A 23 -14.05 -9.07 1.97
N ASP A 24 -14.90 -10.02 1.57
CA ASP A 24 -14.54 -11.44 1.58
C ASP A 24 -13.39 -11.76 0.62
N SER A 25 -13.33 -11.08 -0.52
CA SER A 25 -12.21 -11.21 -1.46
C SER A 25 -10.90 -10.70 -0.85
N ILE A 26 -10.93 -9.57 -0.16
CA ILE A 26 -9.74 -9.01 0.53
C ILE A 26 -9.29 -9.93 1.68
N ARG A 27 -10.23 -10.51 2.45
CA ARG A 27 -9.90 -11.47 3.52
C ARG A 27 -9.26 -12.74 2.99
N LYS A 28 -9.81 -13.33 1.92
CA LYS A 28 -9.20 -14.48 1.26
C LYS A 28 -7.79 -14.15 0.74
N TRP A 29 -7.58 -12.93 0.24
CA TRP A 29 -6.24 -12.49 -0.14
C TRP A 29 -5.30 -12.38 1.07
N GLN A 30 -5.74 -11.86 2.21
CA GLN A 30 -4.93 -11.85 3.45
C GLN A 30 -4.49 -13.26 3.89
N GLU A 31 -5.33 -14.28 3.71
CA GLU A 31 -5.00 -15.69 3.98
C GLU A 31 -3.94 -16.22 3.02
N LEU A 32 -4.01 -15.85 1.74
CA LEU A 32 -2.97 -16.17 0.75
C LEU A 32 -1.64 -15.50 1.10
N GLU A 33 -1.64 -14.25 1.56
CA GLU A 33 -0.42 -13.57 2.03
C GLU A 33 0.16 -14.26 3.27
N ALA A 34 -0.68 -14.74 4.21
CA ALA A 34 -0.21 -15.52 5.35
C ALA A 34 0.45 -16.84 4.91
N SER A 35 -0.11 -17.50 3.90
CA SER A 35 0.46 -18.70 3.30
C SER A 35 1.78 -18.41 2.58
N ALA A 36 1.88 -17.28 1.88
CA ALA A 36 3.10 -16.82 1.21
C ALA A 36 4.24 -16.59 2.22
N ILE A 37 3.95 -15.95 3.36
CA ILE A 37 4.91 -15.76 4.46
C ILE A 37 5.40 -17.11 4.99
N ALA A 38 4.48 -18.05 5.26
CA ALA A 38 4.84 -19.37 5.75
C ALA A 38 5.73 -20.14 4.76
N ASN A 39 5.39 -20.11 3.47
CA ASN A 39 6.16 -20.76 2.41
C ASN A 39 7.56 -20.13 2.27
N ALA A 40 7.68 -18.81 2.31
CA ALA A 40 8.96 -18.12 2.27
C ALA A 40 9.86 -18.52 3.46
N ARG A 41 9.29 -18.57 4.67
CA ARG A 41 10.00 -19.00 5.89
C ARG A 41 10.43 -20.47 5.84
N ASP A 42 9.60 -21.34 5.26
CA ASP A 42 9.97 -22.74 5.03
C ASP A 42 11.17 -22.86 4.07
N ILE A 43 11.18 -22.11 2.97
CA ILE A 43 12.33 -22.07 2.04
C ILE A 43 13.59 -21.55 2.74
N ILE A 44 13.48 -20.47 3.53
CA ILE A 44 14.59 -19.92 4.33
C ILE A 44 15.20 -20.99 5.24
N SER A 45 14.37 -21.82 5.89
CA SER A 45 14.84 -22.86 6.81
C SER A 45 15.63 -23.99 6.11
N LYS A 46 15.43 -24.16 4.80
CA LYS A 46 15.99 -25.26 4.00
C LYS A 46 17.21 -24.86 3.16
N THR A 47 17.55 -23.57 3.11
CA THR A 47 18.65 -23.07 2.28
C THR A 47 19.78 -22.48 3.12
N THR A 48 21.01 -22.69 2.67
CA THR A 48 22.21 -21.99 3.18
C THR A 48 22.67 -20.89 2.22
N ASN A 49 22.04 -20.75 1.05
CA ASN A 49 22.42 -19.76 0.06
C ASN A 49 21.95 -18.36 0.49
N PRO A 50 22.85 -17.38 0.68
CA PRO A 50 22.49 -16.07 1.20
C PRO A 50 21.59 -15.26 0.27
N LEU A 51 21.74 -15.42 -1.06
CA LEU A 51 20.89 -14.75 -2.03
C LEU A 51 19.45 -15.25 -1.93
N ILE A 52 19.26 -16.57 -1.90
CA ILE A 52 17.92 -17.18 -1.76
C ILE A 52 17.28 -16.74 -0.43
N LYS A 53 18.05 -16.78 0.66
CA LYS A 53 17.57 -16.40 1.99
C LYS A 53 17.07 -14.96 2.02
N MET A 54 17.90 -14.01 1.58
CA MET A 54 17.53 -12.60 1.53
C MET A 54 16.33 -12.37 0.59
N THR A 55 16.28 -13.00 -0.59
CA THR A 55 15.12 -12.85 -1.51
C THR A 55 13.83 -13.34 -0.87
N MET A 56 13.84 -14.47 -0.16
CA MET A 56 12.65 -14.96 0.54
C MET A 56 12.28 -14.08 1.74
N GLU A 57 13.26 -13.50 2.44
CA GLU A 57 13.01 -12.53 3.52
C GLU A 57 12.30 -11.28 2.98
N LEU A 58 12.76 -10.73 1.84
CA LEU A 58 12.11 -9.60 1.18
C LEU A 58 10.67 -9.91 0.76
N ILE A 59 10.43 -11.08 0.17
CA ILE A 59 9.08 -11.51 -0.22
C ILE A 59 8.18 -11.66 1.01
N ALA A 60 8.68 -12.23 2.11
CA ALA A 60 7.91 -12.35 3.34
C ALA A 60 7.52 -10.98 3.91
N HIS A 61 8.45 -10.02 3.94
CA HIS A 61 8.16 -8.65 4.38
C HIS A 61 7.14 -7.96 3.46
N ASP A 62 7.21 -8.20 2.15
CA ASP A 62 6.24 -7.65 1.21
C ASP A 62 4.83 -8.21 1.42
N SER A 63 4.71 -9.50 1.68
CA SER A 63 3.43 -10.10 2.07
C SER A 63 2.90 -9.58 3.41
N GLU A 64 3.78 -9.33 4.40
CA GLU A 64 3.40 -8.69 5.66
C GLU A 64 2.85 -7.27 5.43
N LYS A 65 3.54 -6.48 4.60
CA LYS A 65 3.09 -5.16 4.17
C LYS A 65 1.74 -5.22 3.44
N HIS A 66 1.54 -6.17 2.53
CA HIS A 66 0.27 -6.32 1.82
C HIS A 66 -0.89 -6.58 2.79
N ARG A 67 -0.68 -7.42 3.80
CA ARG A 67 -1.71 -7.68 4.82
C ARG A 67 -2.08 -6.43 5.60
N LEU A 68 -1.12 -5.55 5.90
CA LEU A 68 -1.39 -4.25 6.53
C LEU A 68 -2.27 -3.36 5.64
N VAL A 69 -1.94 -3.25 4.35
CA VAL A 69 -2.73 -2.47 3.38
C VAL A 69 -4.15 -3.05 3.24
N GLN A 70 -4.27 -4.38 3.11
CA GLN A 70 -5.55 -5.08 3.01
C GLN A 70 -6.40 -4.88 4.27
N GLN A 71 -5.78 -4.88 5.45
CA GLN A 71 -6.48 -4.60 6.70
C GLN A 71 -6.98 -3.16 6.74
N MET A 72 -6.16 -2.21 6.28
CA MET A 72 -6.56 -0.80 6.18
C MET A 72 -7.78 -0.61 5.27
N ILE A 73 -7.83 -1.34 4.15
CA ILE A 73 -8.99 -1.35 3.25
C ILE A 73 -10.24 -1.86 3.97
N ILE A 74 -10.16 -3.02 4.63
CA ILE A 74 -11.28 -3.59 5.40
C ILE A 74 -11.75 -2.62 6.49
N ASP A 75 -10.81 -2.06 7.24
CA ASP A 75 -11.11 -1.14 8.34
C ASP A 75 -11.78 0.13 7.82
N SER A 76 -11.34 0.68 6.68
CA SER A 76 -11.95 1.87 6.09
C SER A 76 -13.42 1.68 5.64
N LEU A 77 -13.84 0.42 5.44
CA LEU A 77 -15.20 0.06 5.01
C LEU A 77 -16.09 -0.44 6.15
N THR A 78 -15.50 -1.00 7.20
CA THR A 78 -16.23 -1.67 8.29
C THR A 78 -16.19 -0.90 9.61
N LYS A 79 -15.29 0.09 9.71
CA LYS A 79 -15.12 0.98 10.85
C LYS A 79 -15.28 2.43 10.38
N GLU A 80 -14.82 3.37 11.19
CA GLU A 80 -14.78 4.77 10.80
C GLU A 80 -13.69 5.00 9.73
N ALA A 81 -14.06 5.73 8.68
CA ALA A 81 -13.12 6.10 7.63
C ALA A 81 -12.01 7.00 8.21
N PRO A 82 -10.73 6.78 7.84
CA PRO A 82 -9.63 7.62 8.29
C PRO A 82 -9.85 9.06 7.87
N HIS A 83 -9.76 9.98 8.82
CA HIS A 83 -9.76 11.41 8.57
C HIS A 83 -8.50 12.04 9.14
N LEU A 84 -8.00 13.09 8.49
CA LEU A 84 -6.84 13.84 8.96
C LEU A 84 -7.33 15.16 9.58
N SER A 85 -7.01 15.38 10.85
CA SER A 85 -7.22 16.66 11.52
C SER A 85 -6.31 17.75 10.91
N SER A 86 -6.64 19.03 11.15
CA SER A 86 -5.80 20.13 10.66
C SER A 86 -4.37 20.10 11.21
N ASP A 87 -4.16 19.61 12.43
CA ASP A 87 -2.82 19.43 13.03
C ASP A 87 -2.04 18.30 12.33
N GLU A 88 -2.70 17.18 12.05
CA GLU A 88 -2.09 16.07 11.31
C GLU A 88 -1.72 16.46 9.88
N LEU A 89 -2.57 17.25 9.19
CA LEU A 89 -2.28 17.76 7.85
C LEU A 89 -1.03 18.65 7.85
N ALA A 90 -0.83 19.49 8.88
CA ALA A 90 0.34 20.35 9.00
C ALA A 90 1.61 19.51 9.24
N LYS A 91 1.59 18.57 10.19
CA LYS A 91 2.71 17.67 10.48
C LYS A 91 3.06 16.79 9.28
N LEU A 92 2.05 16.24 8.61
CA LEU A 92 2.23 15.45 7.39
C LEU A 92 2.88 16.28 6.29
N SER A 93 2.49 17.55 6.11
CA SER A 93 3.07 18.40 5.06
C SER A 93 4.58 18.60 5.23
N GLU A 94 5.04 18.86 6.46
CA GLU A 94 6.47 19.06 6.72
C GLU A 94 7.27 17.76 6.54
N GLY A 95 6.77 16.64 7.07
CA GLY A 95 7.45 15.34 6.98
C GLY A 95 7.48 14.79 5.55
N LEU A 96 6.38 14.95 4.81
CA LEU A 96 6.21 14.37 3.47
C LEU A 96 7.19 14.97 2.46
N GLN A 97 7.38 16.30 2.48
CA GLN A 97 8.31 16.96 1.57
C GLN A 97 9.75 16.48 1.78
N LYS A 98 10.19 16.40 3.05
CA LYS A 98 11.52 15.90 3.40
C LYS A 98 11.71 14.45 2.95
N HIS A 99 10.67 13.62 3.06
CA HIS A 99 10.73 12.23 2.63
C HIS A 99 10.81 12.11 1.11
N VAL A 100 10.02 12.88 0.35
CA VAL A 100 10.09 12.89 -1.12
C VAL A 100 11.48 13.27 -1.61
N GLU A 101 12.12 14.26 -0.98
CA GLU A 101 13.49 14.66 -1.31
C GLU A 101 14.50 13.53 -1.05
N ALA A 102 14.38 12.87 0.11
CA ALA A 102 15.23 11.73 0.45
C ALA A 102 15.07 10.56 -0.54
N GLU A 103 13.83 10.20 -0.90
CA GLU A 103 13.55 9.12 -1.86
C GLU A 103 14.06 9.46 -3.28
N ALA A 104 13.93 10.72 -3.70
CA ALA A 104 14.45 11.17 -4.99
C ALA A 104 15.99 11.10 -5.05
N GLU A 105 16.67 11.45 -3.96
CA GLU A 105 18.11 11.31 -3.86
C GLU A 105 18.54 9.84 -3.83
N ALA A 106 17.86 8.99 -3.07
CA ALA A 106 18.09 7.55 -3.02
C ALA A 106 17.96 6.91 -4.41
N LEU A 107 16.86 7.20 -5.12
CA LEU A 107 16.64 6.73 -6.50
C LEU A 107 17.79 7.14 -7.43
N ARG A 108 18.23 8.41 -7.36
CA ARG A 108 19.34 8.91 -8.18
C ARG A 108 20.63 8.13 -7.93
N PHE A 109 20.94 7.82 -6.67
CA PHE A 109 22.10 7.01 -6.33
C PHE A 109 21.96 5.56 -6.78
N ALA A 110 20.78 4.95 -6.58
CA ALA A 110 20.50 3.58 -7.00
C ALA A 110 20.62 3.41 -8.52
N GLU A 111 20.06 4.34 -9.31
CA GLU A 111 20.18 4.34 -10.77
C GLU A 111 21.63 4.54 -11.23
N LYS A 112 22.38 5.42 -10.57
CA LYS A 112 23.80 5.62 -10.86
C LYS A 112 24.59 4.34 -10.60
N ALA A 113 24.38 3.71 -9.46
CA ALA A 113 25.03 2.44 -9.09
C ALA A 113 24.66 1.32 -10.09
N LEU A 114 23.40 1.22 -10.50
CA LEU A 114 22.94 0.23 -11.47
C LEU A 114 23.59 0.41 -12.85
N LYS A 115 23.82 1.66 -13.27
CA LYS A 115 24.52 1.97 -14.53
C LYS A 115 26.01 1.61 -14.48
N GLN A 116 26.63 1.72 -13.31
CA GLN A 116 28.06 1.44 -13.10
C GLN A 116 28.36 -0.03 -12.79
N GLY A 117 27.39 -0.77 -12.24
CA GLY A 117 27.58 -2.17 -11.86
C GLY A 117 27.63 -3.09 -13.08
N GLU A 118 28.63 -3.97 -13.13
CA GLU A 118 28.81 -4.97 -14.21
C GLU A 118 28.47 -6.39 -13.74
N LEU A 119 28.58 -6.65 -12.43
CA LEU A 119 28.35 -7.97 -11.86
C LEU A 119 26.85 -8.31 -11.77
N ILE A 120 26.50 -9.54 -12.17
CA ILE A 120 25.11 -10.00 -12.30
C ILE A 120 24.32 -9.84 -11.00
N ILE A 121 24.85 -10.31 -9.86
CA ILE A 121 24.12 -10.29 -8.59
C ILE A 121 23.88 -8.86 -8.10
N PRO A 122 24.90 -7.97 -7.98
CA PRO A 122 24.66 -6.57 -7.65
C PRO A 122 23.70 -5.87 -8.59
N ARG A 123 23.79 -6.10 -9.91
CA ARG A 123 22.84 -5.51 -10.87
C ARG A 123 21.40 -5.96 -10.63
N PHE A 124 21.20 -7.25 -10.35
CA PHE A 124 19.88 -7.79 -10.03
C PHE A 124 19.29 -7.12 -8.77
N LEU A 125 20.09 -6.96 -7.72
CA LEU A 125 19.63 -6.33 -6.47
C LEU A 125 19.43 -4.82 -6.59
N LEU A 126 20.28 -4.14 -7.35
CA LEU A 126 20.13 -2.71 -7.63
C LEU A 126 18.88 -2.43 -8.48
N ALA A 127 18.56 -3.31 -9.44
CA ALA A 127 17.32 -3.19 -10.20
C ALA A 127 16.09 -3.33 -9.30
N TYR A 128 16.09 -4.26 -8.35
CA TYR A 128 15.05 -4.39 -7.33
C TYR A 128 14.89 -3.10 -6.51
N LEU A 129 15.99 -2.55 -5.97
CA LEU A 129 15.95 -1.32 -5.16
C LEU A 129 15.44 -0.11 -5.96
N VAL A 130 15.85 0.03 -7.22
CA VAL A 130 15.36 1.11 -8.09
C VAL A 130 13.83 1.08 -8.24
N GLU A 131 13.23 -0.11 -8.35
CA GLU A 131 11.78 -0.23 -8.44
C GLU A 131 11.07 0.08 -7.11
N ASP A 132 11.69 -0.27 -5.97
CA ASP A 132 11.17 0.11 -4.65
C ASP A 132 11.18 1.62 -4.43
N GLU A 133 12.26 2.34 -4.78
CA GLU A 133 12.28 3.80 -4.59
C GLU A 133 11.31 4.53 -5.52
N LYS A 134 11.11 4.04 -6.75
CA LYS A 134 10.06 4.56 -7.65
C LYS A 134 8.67 4.36 -7.05
N LYS A 135 8.42 3.19 -6.46
CA LYS A 135 7.17 2.89 -5.77
C LYS A 135 6.96 3.81 -4.58
N HIS A 136 7.98 4.05 -3.76
CA HIS A 136 7.91 4.99 -2.64
C HIS A 136 7.55 6.40 -3.09
N LEU A 137 8.25 6.95 -4.10
CA LEU A 137 7.93 8.26 -4.67
C LEU A 137 6.48 8.35 -5.16
N ASN A 138 5.99 7.31 -5.85
CA ASN A 138 4.61 7.26 -6.29
C ASN A 138 3.61 7.26 -5.12
N MET A 139 3.87 6.46 -4.08
CA MET A 139 3.02 6.39 -2.89
C MET A 139 2.99 7.73 -2.13
N LEU A 140 4.13 8.39 -1.98
CA LEU A 140 4.21 9.71 -1.34
C LEU A 140 3.47 10.78 -2.17
N GLY A 141 3.56 10.71 -3.49
CA GLY A 141 2.80 11.58 -4.39
C GLY A 141 1.28 11.39 -4.29
N GLN A 142 0.82 10.14 -4.14
CA GLN A 142 -0.59 9.84 -3.88
C GLN A 142 -1.05 10.34 -2.51
N LEU A 143 -0.21 10.20 -1.48
CA LEU A 143 -0.51 10.72 -0.14
C LEU A 143 -0.60 12.25 -0.13
N ASP A 144 0.27 12.94 -0.89
CA ASP A 144 0.20 14.40 -1.04
C ASP A 144 -1.10 14.85 -1.75
N GLN A 145 -1.55 14.10 -2.76
CA GLN A 145 -2.85 14.34 -3.40
C GLN A 145 -4.02 14.16 -2.43
N PHE A 146 -4.03 13.05 -1.68
CA PHE A 146 -5.06 12.80 -0.66
C PHE A 146 -5.12 13.91 0.39
N LYS A 147 -3.96 14.36 0.88
CA LYS A 147 -3.83 15.49 1.80
C LYS A 147 -4.47 16.77 1.26
N ARG A 148 -4.24 17.10 -0.03
CA ARG A 148 -4.86 18.27 -0.68
C ARG A 148 -6.39 18.18 -0.69
N HIS A 149 -6.94 17.02 -1.05
CA HIS A 149 -8.39 16.80 -1.05
C HIS A 149 -9.03 16.94 0.34
N GLN A 150 -8.36 16.45 1.39
CA GLN A 150 -8.83 16.62 2.78
C GLN A 150 -8.82 18.09 3.22
N ALA A 151 -7.81 18.87 2.82
CA ALA A 151 -7.74 20.29 3.12
C ALA A 151 -8.84 21.10 2.42
N GLU A 152 -9.13 20.80 1.15
CA GLU A 152 -10.19 21.43 0.37
C GLU A 152 -11.59 21.12 0.92
N SER A 153 -11.84 19.86 1.27
CA SER A 153 -13.11 19.41 1.87
C SER A 153 -13.37 20.08 3.22
N SER A 154 -12.32 20.23 4.03
CA SER A 154 -12.38 20.93 5.32
C SER A 154 -12.62 22.43 5.20
N ALA A 155 -12.16 23.06 4.10
CA ALA A 155 -12.38 24.49 3.83
C ALA A 155 -13.79 24.78 3.26
N GLY A 156 -14.35 23.85 2.46
CA GLY A 156 -15.71 23.93 1.94
C GLY A 156 -16.79 23.77 3.00
N ALA A 157 -16.56 22.93 4.01
CA ALA A 157 -17.50 22.74 5.13
C ALA A 157 -17.60 23.94 6.10
N ARG A 158 -16.72 24.94 5.98
CA ARG A 158 -16.71 26.17 6.80
C ARG A 158 -17.34 27.39 6.10
N ARG A 159 -17.91 27.22 4.91
CA ARG A 159 -18.66 28.24 4.16
C ARG A 159 -20.15 27.95 4.21
#